data_AF-A0A1C4SJE1-F1
#
_entry.id   AF-A0A1C4SJE1-F1
#
_cell.length_a   1.000
_cell.length_b   1.000
_cell.length_c   1.000
_cell.angle_alpha   90.00
_cell.angle_beta   90.00
_cell.angle_gamma   90.00
#
_symmetry.space_group_name_H-M   'P 1'
#
loop_
_entity.id
_entity.type
_entity.pdbx_description
1 polymer ?
#
loop_
_entity_poly.entity_id
_entity_poly.type
_entity_poly.pdbx_seq_one_letter_code
_entity_poly.pdbx_strand_id
1 'polypeptide(L)'
;MHTLAQIKVRDGIDGLDEGVDHPFSWCQNYDGGRSWFTAGGHDKAAFEEEAFVQHLLGGIQWAAGAAEGDCTATRTGSFQRTPLATSDLADPFELAVAPDRRVFFAQRTGKLKVIDQETMKVSTALDFAYTPEMTSQSDGLLGLTLDPGFAENNWLYLLYSDKVEKRLNLSRFTADGNTVDPSSEKRLLTVPTLRGEGRANSHMAGSLAFDKDGNLYAATGDNTDPFASDGFTPIDEGEGRRAWDAQMTAGNSNDLRGKILRITPKDDGTYSVPEGNLFAPGTEKTRPEIYAMGMRNPFRITTDPISGALMVADYGPDAREAKADRGPEGTVEYTRITEAGNFGWPYCIGDNTPFNDYD
;
A
#
# COMPACT_ATOMS: atom_id res chain seq x y z
N MET A 1 23.41 -15.70 -9.16
CA MET A 1 23.00 -14.66 -10.12
C MET A 1 21.98 -13.76 -9.44
N HIS A 2 22.18 -12.45 -9.47
CA HIS A 2 21.26 -11.43 -8.95
C HIS A 2 20.83 -10.56 -10.13
N THR A 3 19.53 -10.51 -10.40
CA THR A 3 18.95 -9.72 -11.48
C THR A 3 18.83 -8.26 -11.02
N LEU A 4 19.45 -7.36 -11.79
CA LEU A 4 19.49 -5.92 -11.54
C LEU A 4 18.34 -5.18 -12.24
N ALA A 5 17.87 -5.72 -13.36
CA ALA A 5 16.75 -5.18 -14.13
C ALA A 5 16.08 -6.30 -14.93
N GLN A 6 14.76 -6.19 -15.14
CA GLN A 6 13.95 -7.11 -15.94
C GLN A 6 13.15 -6.31 -16.99
N ILE A 7 12.82 -6.96 -18.10
CA ILE A 7 11.90 -6.43 -19.12
C ILE A 7 10.69 -7.35 -19.20
N LYS A 8 9.48 -6.77 -19.14
CA LYS A 8 8.26 -7.45 -19.59
C LYS A 8 8.31 -7.47 -21.11
N VAL A 9 8.50 -8.65 -21.69
CA VAL A 9 8.44 -8.82 -23.14
C VAL A 9 6.99 -8.56 -23.57
N ARG A 10 6.78 -7.67 -24.54
CA ARG A 10 5.44 -7.43 -25.09
C ARG A 10 4.94 -8.68 -25.81
N ASP A 11 3.65 -8.98 -25.67
CA ASP A 11 2.98 -9.99 -26.47
C ASP A 11 3.22 -9.73 -27.97
N GLY A 12 3.62 -10.77 -28.71
CA GLY A 12 3.70 -10.74 -30.18
C GLY A 12 5.11 -10.64 -30.81
N ILE A 13 6.19 -10.92 -30.06
CA ILE A 13 7.52 -11.13 -30.65
C ILE A 13 7.81 -12.65 -30.72
N ASP A 14 7.72 -13.21 -31.93
CA ASP A 14 8.01 -14.63 -32.19
C ASP A 14 9.39 -15.02 -31.65
N GLY A 15 9.43 -15.96 -30.70
CA GLY A 15 10.65 -16.52 -30.11
C GLY A 15 11.10 -15.93 -28.77
N LEU A 16 10.34 -14.99 -28.17
CA LEU A 16 10.62 -14.43 -26.83
C LEU A 16 9.53 -14.75 -25.77
N ASP A 17 8.60 -15.65 -26.08
CA ASP A 17 7.49 -16.12 -25.21
C ASP A 17 7.92 -16.96 -23.97
N GLU A 18 9.10 -16.73 -23.39
CA GLU A 18 9.58 -17.51 -22.23
C GLU A 18 9.09 -16.99 -20.86
N GLY A 19 7.84 -16.51 -20.80
CA GLY A 19 7.17 -16.16 -19.54
C GLY A 19 7.30 -14.70 -19.09
N VAL A 20 6.83 -14.45 -17.87
CA VAL A 20 6.49 -13.10 -17.36
C VAL A 20 7.70 -12.21 -17.06
N ASP A 21 8.93 -12.75 -17.05
CA ASP A 21 10.12 -12.06 -16.54
C ASP A 21 11.41 -12.44 -17.31
N HIS A 22 11.96 -11.50 -18.08
CA HIS A 22 13.27 -11.67 -18.76
C HIS A 22 14.34 -10.75 -18.16
N PRO A 23 15.47 -11.27 -17.64
CA PRO A 23 16.50 -10.46 -17.00
C PRO A 23 17.27 -9.61 -18.03
N PHE A 24 17.14 -8.28 -17.94
CA PHE A 24 17.86 -7.31 -18.78
C PHE A 24 19.31 -7.10 -18.35
N SER A 25 19.60 -7.19 -17.05
CA SER A 25 20.96 -7.13 -16.54
C SER A 25 21.06 -7.91 -15.24
N TRP A 26 22.19 -8.58 -15.03
CA TRP A 26 22.43 -9.35 -13.81
C TRP A 26 23.92 -9.37 -13.48
N CYS A 27 24.21 -9.73 -12.24
CA CYS A 27 25.57 -9.92 -11.78
C CYS A 27 25.68 -11.22 -10.95
N GLN A 28 26.89 -11.74 -10.79
CA GLN A 28 27.17 -12.85 -9.90
C GLN A 28 28.61 -12.81 -9.40
N ASN A 29 28.78 -13.17 -8.14
CA ASN A 29 30.06 -13.61 -7.61
C ASN A 29 30.19 -15.12 -7.85
N TYR A 30 31.24 -15.57 -8.52
CA TYR A 30 31.47 -16.99 -8.81
C TYR A 30 32.97 -17.32 -8.74
N ASP A 31 33.32 -18.33 -7.93
CA ASP A 31 34.68 -18.86 -7.77
C ASP A 31 35.77 -17.80 -7.53
N GLY A 32 35.50 -16.86 -6.60
CA GLY A 32 36.41 -15.75 -6.28
C GLY A 32 36.44 -14.61 -7.30
N GLY A 33 35.73 -14.74 -8.42
CA GLY A 33 35.56 -13.71 -9.45
C GLY A 33 34.22 -13.01 -9.42
N ARG A 34 34.10 -11.96 -10.25
CA ARG A 34 32.89 -11.16 -10.46
C ARG A 34 32.49 -11.21 -11.94
N SER A 35 31.22 -11.47 -12.21
CA SER A 35 30.66 -11.50 -13.55
C SER A 35 29.42 -10.62 -13.59
N TRP A 36 29.34 -9.78 -14.60
CA TRP A 36 28.22 -8.89 -14.84
C TRP A 36 27.81 -9.01 -16.31
N PHE A 37 26.50 -8.90 -16.56
CA PHE A 37 25.88 -9.07 -17.86
C PHE A 37 24.81 -8.00 -18.07
N THR A 38 24.64 -7.57 -19.31
CA THR A 38 23.49 -6.80 -19.77
C THR A 38 23.08 -7.25 -21.17
N ALA A 39 21.77 -7.29 -21.43
CA ALA A 39 21.17 -7.47 -22.74
C ALA A 39 21.00 -6.14 -23.51
N GLY A 40 21.42 -5.00 -22.95
CA GLY A 40 21.41 -3.73 -23.65
C GLY A 40 22.51 -3.63 -24.72
N GLY A 41 22.42 -2.62 -25.60
CA GLY A 41 23.45 -2.35 -26.60
C GLY A 41 23.33 -3.14 -27.90
N HIS A 42 22.17 -3.75 -28.17
CA HIS A 42 21.87 -4.35 -29.48
C HIS A 42 21.80 -3.30 -30.61
N ASP A 43 21.39 -2.08 -30.30
CA ASP A 43 21.45 -0.93 -31.21
C ASP A 43 22.67 -0.06 -30.89
N LYS A 44 23.33 0.46 -31.93
CA LYS A 44 24.44 1.40 -31.79
C LYS A 44 24.01 2.69 -31.10
N ALA A 45 22.77 3.15 -31.30
CA ALA A 45 22.25 4.37 -30.68
C ALA A 45 22.24 4.30 -29.15
N ALA A 46 22.12 3.10 -28.57
CA ALA A 46 22.14 2.92 -27.11
C ALA A 46 23.45 3.46 -26.48
N PHE A 47 24.57 3.42 -27.21
CA PHE A 47 25.86 3.93 -26.73
C PHE A 47 25.97 5.46 -26.73
N GLU A 48 24.98 6.16 -27.28
CA GLU A 48 24.85 7.62 -27.19
C GLU A 48 23.98 8.02 -25.97
N GLU A 49 23.25 7.08 -25.37
CA GLU A 49 22.42 7.32 -24.19
C GLU A 49 23.27 7.37 -22.91
N GLU A 50 23.27 8.52 -22.23
CA GLU A 50 24.08 8.73 -21.02
C GLU A 50 23.79 7.69 -19.94
N ALA A 51 22.53 7.34 -19.72
CA ALA A 51 22.13 6.35 -18.72
C ALA A 51 22.70 4.95 -19.03
N PHE A 52 22.70 4.53 -20.30
CA PHE A 52 23.25 3.23 -20.70
C PHE A 52 24.77 3.21 -20.60
N VAL A 53 25.45 4.30 -20.98
CA VAL A 53 26.91 4.43 -20.82
C VAL A 53 27.30 4.39 -19.34
N GLN A 54 26.56 5.03 -18.45
CA GLN A 54 26.78 4.95 -17.00
C GLN A 54 26.54 3.53 -16.46
N HIS A 55 25.50 2.83 -16.94
CA HIS A 55 25.23 1.44 -16.58
C HIS A 55 26.39 0.50 -16.98
N LEU A 56 26.90 0.65 -18.21
CA LEU A 56 28.09 -0.07 -18.69
C LEU A 56 29.32 0.21 -17.82
N LEU A 57 29.59 1.48 -17.52
CA LEU A 57 30.72 1.88 -16.70
C LEU A 57 30.64 1.27 -15.31
N GLY A 58 29.49 1.35 -14.64
CA GLY A 58 29.26 0.76 -13.32
C GLY A 58 29.43 -0.77 -13.35
N GLY A 59 28.86 -1.45 -14.33
CA GLY A 59 29.00 -2.89 -14.52
C GLY A 59 30.46 -3.35 -14.70
N ILE A 60 31.21 -2.63 -15.54
CA ILE A 60 32.64 -2.89 -15.79
C ILE A 60 33.47 -2.63 -14.53
N GLN A 61 33.28 -1.49 -13.87
CA GLN A 61 34.03 -1.13 -12.66
C GLN A 61 33.77 -2.13 -11.53
N TRP A 62 32.52 -2.57 -11.35
CA TRP A 62 32.18 -3.58 -10.37
C TRP A 62 32.81 -4.93 -10.70
N ALA A 63 32.67 -5.41 -11.94
CA ALA A 63 33.23 -6.70 -12.37
C ALA A 63 34.77 -6.73 -12.30
N ALA A 64 35.42 -5.62 -12.63
CA ALA A 64 36.87 -5.45 -12.50
C ALA A 64 37.35 -5.27 -11.06
N GLY A 65 36.44 -4.97 -10.13
CA GLY A 65 36.76 -4.66 -8.75
C GLY A 65 37.32 -3.28 -8.47
N ALA A 66 37.16 -2.37 -9.43
CA ALA A 66 37.49 -0.96 -9.28
C ALA A 66 36.43 -0.18 -8.48
N ALA A 67 35.22 -0.72 -8.35
CA ALA A 67 34.16 -0.15 -7.52
C ALA A 67 33.53 -1.20 -6.60
N GLU A 68 33.09 -0.76 -5.42
CA GLU A 68 32.18 -1.53 -4.59
C GLU A 68 30.80 -1.60 -5.23
N GLY A 69 30.07 -2.67 -4.96
CA GLY A 69 28.69 -2.81 -5.42
C GLY A 69 28.06 -4.05 -4.83
N ASP A 70 26.76 -3.95 -4.56
CA ASP A 70 25.99 -5.04 -3.97
C ASP A 70 25.50 -5.98 -5.07
N CYS A 71 26.33 -6.95 -5.40
CA CYS A 71 25.94 -8.07 -6.24
C CYS A 71 25.56 -9.30 -5.40
N THR A 72 24.73 -9.05 -4.40
CA THR A 72 24.11 -10.12 -3.65
C THR A 72 22.61 -9.95 -3.78
N ALA A 73 21.91 -10.98 -4.26
CA ALA A 73 20.49 -11.07 -3.97
C ALA A 73 20.34 -11.06 -2.45
N THR A 74 19.21 -10.56 -1.92
CA THR A 74 18.86 -10.67 -0.49
C THR A 74 19.25 -12.05 0.01
N ARG A 75 20.38 -12.15 0.72
CA ARG A 75 20.89 -13.43 1.20
C ARG A 75 20.07 -13.74 2.43
N THR A 76 19.03 -14.55 2.30
CA THR A 76 18.17 -14.91 3.43
C THR A 76 18.99 -15.42 4.62
N GLY A 77 20.10 -16.14 4.36
CA GLY A 77 21.05 -16.60 5.40
C GLY A 77 21.89 -15.51 6.08
N SER A 78 21.88 -14.27 5.57
CA SER A 78 22.44 -13.08 6.22
C SER A 78 21.45 -12.40 7.18
N PHE A 79 20.20 -12.86 7.20
CA PHE A 79 19.19 -12.39 8.16
C PHE A 79 18.90 -13.48 9.18
N GLN A 80 18.80 -13.09 10.45
CA GLN A 80 18.26 -13.95 11.50
C GLN A 80 16.84 -13.51 11.82
N ARG A 81 15.90 -14.46 11.82
CA ARG A 81 14.53 -14.22 12.30
C ARG A 81 14.48 -14.46 13.80
N THR A 82 14.21 -13.42 14.57
CA THR A 82 13.95 -13.51 16.01
C THR A 82 12.46 -13.25 16.25
N PRO A 83 11.68 -14.25 16.70
CA PRO A 83 10.29 -14.03 17.07
C PRO A 83 10.20 -13.10 18.28
N LEU A 84 9.50 -11.97 18.14
CA LEU A 84 9.24 -11.05 19.26
C LEU A 84 7.98 -11.46 20.05
N ALA A 85 7.06 -12.16 19.40
CA ALA A 85 5.87 -12.75 20.01
C ALA A 85 5.57 -14.10 19.36
N THR A 86 5.21 -15.10 20.15
CA THR A 86 4.91 -16.47 19.69
C THR A 86 3.57 -17.00 20.18
N SER A 87 2.84 -16.22 20.99
CA SER A 87 1.55 -16.56 21.57
C SER A 87 0.66 -15.33 21.61
N ASP A 88 -0.65 -15.52 21.85
CA ASP A 88 -1.66 -14.46 21.89
C ASP A 88 -1.72 -13.59 20.61
N LEU A 89 -1.35 -14.19 19.47
CA LEU A 89 -1.50 -13.60 18.14
C LEU A 89 -2.83 -14.03 17.53
N ALA A 90 -3.65 -13.06 17.13
CA ALA A 90 -4.90 -13.30 16.41
C ALA A 90 -5.00 -12.33 15.24
N ASP A 91 -4.67 -12.81 14.04
CA ASP A 91 -4.65 -12.01 12.81
C ASP A 91 -3.88 -10.67 12.92
N PRO A 92 -2.56 -10.69 13.22
CA PRO A 92 -1.74 -9.48 13.24
C PRO A 92 -1.73 -8.81 11.86
N PHE A 93 -1.97 -7.50 11.82
CA PHE A 93 -2.32 -6.81 10.58
C PHE A 93 -1.48 -5.56 10.30
N GLU A 94 -1.00 -4.82 11.31
CA GLU A 94 -0.11 -3.65 11.13
C GLU A 94 0.77 -3.50 12.37
N LEU A 95 1.96 -2.92 12.25
CA LEU A 95 2.82 -2.64 13.41
C LEU A 95 3.49 -1.28 13.31
N ALA A 96 3.82 -0.71 14.47
CA ALA A 96 4.61 0.50 14.56
C ALA A 96 5.57 0.41 15.75
N VAL A 97 6.80 0.92 15.56
CA VAL A 97 7.86 0.88 16.57
C VAL A 97 8.03 2.28 17.15
N ALA A 98 7.86 2.40 18.47
CA ALA A 98 8.03 3.65 19.19
C ALA A 98 9.52 3.98 19.38
N PRO A 99 9.89 5.27 19.60
CA PRO A 99 11.26 5.68 19.88
C PRO A 99 11.87 5.01 21.12
N ASP A 100 11.04 4.68 22.12
CA ASP A 100 11.44 3.93 23.32
C ASP A 100 11.47 2.41 23.10
N ARG A 101 11.40 1.98 21.85
CA ARG A 101 11.45 0.59 21.36
C ARG A 101 10.21 -0.24 21.65
N ARG A 102 9.15 0.29 22.29
CA ARG A 102 7.88 -0.46 22.34
C ARG A 102 7.39 -0.77 20.93
N VAL A 103 6.93 -2.00 20.70
CA VAL A 103 6.35 -2.40 19.42
C VAL A 103 4.85 -2.52 19.60
N PHE A 104 4.10 -1.58 19.02
CA PHE A 104 2.65 -1.68 18.94
C PHE A 104 2.30 -2.48 17.70
N PHE A 105 1.32 -3.39 17.80
CA PHE A 105 0.78 -4.07 16.63
C PHE A 105 -0.73 -4.22 16.71
N ALA A 106 -1.40 -3.90 15.62
CA ALA A 106 -2.81 -4.09 15.42
C ALA A 106 -3.09 -5.55 15.10
N GLN A 107 -4.09 -6.11 15.77
CA GLN A 107 -4.73 -7.35 15.37
C GLN A 107 -6.07 -7.03 14.76
N ARG A 108 -6.34 -7.54 13.55
CA ARG A 108 -7.60 -7.27 12.84
C ARG A 108 -8.82 -7.66 13.67
N THR A 109 -8.68 -8.66 14.55
CA THR A 109 -9.69 -9.06 15.53
C THR A 109 -9.99 -8.02 16.63
N GLY A 110 -9.46 -6.79 16.54
CA GLY A 110 -9.87 -5.64 17.36
C GLY A 110 -8.97 -5.32 18.55
N LYS A 111 -7.82 -5.98 18.69
CA LYS A 111 -6.88 -5.73 19.79
C LYS A 111 -5.66 -4.95 19.29
N LEU A 112 -5.38 -3.81 19.89
CA LEU A 112 -4.07 -3.20 19.82
C LEU A 112 -3.20 -3.86 20.89
N LYS A 113 -2.11 -4.48 20.46
CA LYS A 113 -1.14 -5.14 21.33
C LYS A 113 0.12 -4.29 21.44
N VAL A 114 0.85 -4.45 22.52
CA VAL A 114 2.16 -3.83 22.72
C VAL A 114 3.14 -4.88 23.23
N ILE A 115 4.35 -4.85 22.68
CA ILE A 115 5.50 -5.61 23.15
C ILE A 115 6.43 -4.64 23.85
N ASP A 116 6.64 -4.87 25.13
CA ASP A 116 7.70 -4.22 25.91
C ASP A 116 9.03 -4.89 25.54
N GLN A 117 9.95 -4.16 24.92
CA GLN A 117 11.21 -4.75 24.43
C GLN A 117 12.26 -4.99 25.53
N GLU A 118 12.05 -4.50 26.75
CA GLU A 118 12.94 -4.81 27.88
C GLU A 118 12.58 -6.17 28.49
N THR A 119 11.28 -6.41 28.67
CA THR A 119 10.74 -7.64 29.29
C THR A 119 10.30 -8.70 28.29
N MET A 120 10.20 -8.34 27.01
CA MET A 120 9.60 -9.13 25.92
C MET A 120 8.15 -9.54 26.19
N LYS A 121 7.46 -8.85 27.11
CA LYS A 121 6.08 -9.14 27.46
C LYS A 121 5.13 -8.54 26.44
N VAL A 122 4.17 -9.36 25.99
CA VAL A 122 3.03 -8.90 25.17
C VAL A 122 1.85 -8.58 26.08
N SER A 123 1.27 -7.38 25.95
CA SER A 123 0.01 -6.99 26.61
C SER A 123 -0.98 -6.38 25.62
N THR A 124 -2.25 -6.28 26.01
CA THR A 124 -3.27 -5.57 25.23
C THR A 124 -3.29 -4.12 25.68
N ALA A 125 -3.05 -3.20 24.75
CA ALA A 125 -3.12 -1.76 24.99
C ALA A 125 -4.55 -1.21 24.85
N LEU A 126 -5.29 -1.70 23.86
CA LEU A 126 -6.69 -1.35 23.58
C LEU A 126 -7.44 -2.57 23.05
N ASP A 127 -8.72 -2.70 23.37
CA ASP A 127 -9.61 -3.75 22.84
C ASP A 127 -10.95 -3.14 22.39
N PHE A 128 -11.24 -3.21 21.10
CA PHE A 128 -12.52 -2.80 20.52
C PHE A 128 -13.66 -3.80 20.80
N ALA A 129 -13.32 -4.96 21.38
CA ALA A 129 -14.23 -6.06 21.67
C ALA A 129 -15.04 -6.46 20.43
N TYR A 130 -14.35 -6.70 19.32
CA TYR A 130 -14.97 -7.27 18.13
C TYR A 130 -15.30 -8.75 18.35
N THR A 131 -16.40 -9.20 17.75
CA THR A 131 -16.74 -10.62 17.70
C THR A 131 -16.09 -11.27 16.47
N PRO A 132 -15.97 -12.62 16.45
CA PRO A 132 -15.52 -13.33 15.26
C PRO A 132 -16.38 -13.04 14.02
N GLU A 133 -17.69 -12.84 14.20
CA GLU A 133 -18.61 -12.51 13.11
C GLU A 133 -18.28 -11.16 12.48
N MET A 134 -18.00 -10.14 13.30
CA MET A 134 -17.61 -8.80 12.83
C MET A 134 -16.30 -8.80 12.04
N THR A 135 -15.44 -9.79 12.27
CA THR A 135 -14.11 -9.88 11.65
C THR A 135 -13.99 -11.12 10.75
N SER A 136 -15.13 -11.66 10.32
CA SER A 136 -15.21 -12.85 9.45
C SER A 136 -14.64 -12.61 8.04
N GLN A 137 -14.53 -11.36 7.62
CA GLN A 137 -13.94 -10.96 6.33
C GLN A 137 -12.80 -9.95 6.51
N SER A 138 -12.85 -8.74 5.92
CA SER A 138 -11.75 -7.77 5.97
C SER A 138 -12.01 -6.59 6.92
N ASP A 139 -13.18 -6.52 7.55
CA ASP A 139 -13.45 -5.60 8.66
C ASP A 139 -12.52 -5.87 9.85
N GLY A 140 -12.22 -4.81 10.62
CA GLY A 140 -11.44 -4.95 11.85
C GLY A 140 -10.64 -3.72 12.22
N LEU A 141 -9.57 -3.93 13.00
CA LEU A 141 -8.54 -2.94 13.29
C LEU A 141 -7.45 -3.06 12.23
N LEU A 142 -7.39 -2.08 11.32
CA LEU A 142 -6.67 -2.18 10.05
C LEU A 142 -5.37 -1.36 10.06
N GLY A 143 -5.48 -0.10 10.47
CA GLY A 143 -4.37 0.83 10.43
C GLY A 143 -3.80 1.10 11.81
N LEU A 144 -2.49 1.28 11.86
CA LEU A 144 -1.74 1.75 13.02
C LEU A 144 -0.56 2.59 12.53
N THR A 145 -0.44 3.80 13.06
CA THR A 145 0.83 4.55 13.01
C THR A 145 0.99 5.36 14.29
N LEU A 146 2.22 5.72 14.61
CA LEU A 146 2.54 6.60 15.75
C LEU A 146 2.72 8.02 15.22
N ASP A 147 2.33 9.00 16.03
CA ASP A 147 2.65 10.39 15.74
C ASP A 147 4.17 10.60 15.64
N PRO A 148 4.69 11.45 14.73
CA PRO A 148 6.12 11.75 14.68
C PRO A 148 6.67 12.30 16.02
N GLY A 149 5.83 12.97 16.80
CA GLY A 149 6.09 13.45 18.17
C GLY A 149 5.72 12.47 19.28
N PHE A 150 5.58 11.16 19.00
CA PHE A 150 5.11 10.15 19.97
C PHE A 150 5.85 10.19 21.32
N ALA A 151 7.16 10.45 21.31
CA ALA A 151 7.97 10.53 22.52
C ALA A 151 7.51 11.63 23.51
N GLU A 152 6.79 12.63 23.01
CA GLU A 152 6.30 13.78 23.79
C GLU A 152 4.79 13.69 24.02
N ASN A 153 4.02 13.37 22.98
CA ASN A 153 2.56 13.42 23.02
C ASN A 153 1.88 12.06 23.27
N ASN A 154 2.60 10.94 23.09
CA ASN A 154 2.08 9.57 23.16
C ASN A 154 0.87 9.32 22.24
N TRP A 155 0.77 10.05 21.13
CA TRP A 155 -0.37 9.92 20.20
C TRP A 155 -0.14 8.81 19.18
N LEU A 156 -1.17 7.98 19.01
CA LEU A 156 -1.23 7.00 17.95
C LEU A 156 -2.51 7.14 17.15
N TYR A 157 -2.47 6.70 15.90
CA TYR A 157 -3.57 6.81 14.97
C TYR A 157 -3.98 5.42 14.52
N LEU A 158 -5.29 5.15 14.60
CA LEU A 158 -5.88 3.88 14.22
C LEU A 158 -6.89 4.10 13.10
N LEU A 159 -6.90 3.18 12.14
CA LEU A 159 -7.99 3.03 11.17
C LEU A 159 -8.73 1.74 11.48
N TYR A 160 -10.03 1.81 11.73
CA TYR A 160 -10.80 0.65 12.18
C TYR A 160 -12.26 0.69 11.75
N SER A 161 -12.88 -0.48 11.57
CA SER A 161 -14.30 -0.62 11.28
C SER A 161 -15.16 -0.20 12.46
N ASP A 162 -16.16 0.65 12.24
CA ASP A 162 -17.15 0.97 13.26
C ASP A 162 -17.98 -0.28 13.60
N LYS A 163 -18.32 -0.48 14.88
CA LYS A 163 -19.04 -1.68 15.34
C LYS A 163 -20.47 -1.74 14.85
N VAL A 164 -21.09 -0.58 14.64
CA VAL A 164 -22.51 -0.45 14.34
C VAL A 164 -22.67 0.17 12.96
N GLU A 165 -22.03 1.31 12.74
CA GLU A 165 -22.18 2.06 11.49
C GLU A 165 -21.39 1.41 10.34
N LYS A 166 -21.90 1.52 9.11
CA LYS A 166 -21.19 1.06 7.91
C LYS A 166 -20.10 2.06 7.50
N ARG A 167 -19.03 2.13 8.29
CA ARG A 167 -17.90 3.04 8.04
C ARG A 167 -16.59 2.54 8.65
N LEU A 168 -15.48 3.01 8.09
CA LEU A 168 -14.19 3.08 8.77
C LEU A 168 -14.08 4.40 9.54
N ASN A 169 -13.39 4.37 10.68
CA ASN A 169 -13.03 5.54 11.47
C ASN A 169 -11.51 5.68 11.48
N LEU A 170 -11.01 6.87 11.12
CA LEU A 170 -9.64 7.29 11.36
C LEU A 170 -9.64 8.15 12.62
N SER A 171 -9.04 7.65 13.69
CA SER A 171 -9.03 8.33 14.99
C SER A 171 -7.64 8.37 15.60
N ARG A 172 -7.36 9.46 16.31
CA ARG A 172 -6.21 9.59 17.21
C ARG A 172 -6.60 9.10 18.61
N PHE A 173 -5.68 8.42 19.27
CA PHE A 173 -5.76 8.02 20.68
C PHE A 173 -4.49 8.45 21.41
N THR A 174 -4.55 8.48 22.74
CA THR A 174 -3.38 8.77 23.60
C THR A 174 -3.01 7.51 24.37
N ALA A 175 -1.76 7.07 24.25
CA ALA A 175 -1.21 6.00 25.06
C ALA A 175 -0.79 6.51 26.44
N ASP A 176 -0.98 5.69 27.46
CA ASP A 176 -0.45 5.83 28.81
C ASP A 176 0.33 4.55 29.14
N GLY A 177 1.65 4.63 28.97
CA GLY A 177 2.53 3.46 28.98
C GLY A 177 2.02 2.37 28.03
N ASN A 178 1.85 1.15 28.53
CA ASN A 178 1.43 -0.01 27.73
C ASN A 178 -0.10 -0.13 27.56
N THR A 179 -0.86 0.92 27.91
CA THR A 179 -2.31 1.00 27.77
C THR A 179 -2.73 2.21 26.96
N VAL A 180 -3.93 2.17 26.38
CA VAL A 180 -4.54 3.29 25.67
C VAL A 180 -5.95 3.45 26.22
N ASP A 181 -6.28 4.65 26.70
CA ASP A 181 -7.63 4.96 27.16
C ASP A 181 -8.59 5.10 25.96
N PRO A 182 -9.63 4.24 25.83
CA PRO A 182 -10.63 4.39 24.77
C PRO A 182 -11.32 5.76 24.78
N SER A 183 -11.44 6.41 25.95
CA SER A 183 -12.08 7.72 26.10
C SER A 183 -11.25 8.87 25.51
N SER A 184 -9.96 8.62 25.23
CA SER A 184 -9.06 9.58 24.59
C SER A 184 -9.32 9.77 23.09
N GLU A 185 -10.25 9.00 22.50
CA GLU A 185 -10.53 9.03 21.07
C GLU A 185 -10.82 10.46 20.58
N LYS A 186 -10.08 10.86 19.55
CA LYS A 186 -10.41 12.01 18.69
C LYS A 186 -10.60 11.52 17.26
N ARG A 187 -11.86 11.51 16.81
CA ARG A 187 -12.21 11.05 15.47
C ARG A 187 -11.95 12.13 14.44
N LEU A 188 -11.03 11.87 13.52
CA LEU A 188 -10.59 12.82 12.49
C LEU A 188 -11.47 12.70 11.25
N LEU A 189 -11.63 11.48 10.74
CA LEU A 189 -12.29 11.25 9.47
C LEU A 189 -13.07 9.93 9.51
N THR A 190 -14.17 9.88 8.75
CA THR A 190 -14.93 8.65 8.54
C THR A 190 -15.11 8.38 7.06
N VAL A 191 -14.99 7.12 6.68
CA VAL A 191 -15.12 6.67 5.29
C VAL A 191 -16.28 5.67 5.23
N PRO A 192 -17.32 5.92 4.43
CA PRO A 192 -18.47 5.02 4.34
C PRO A 192 -18.03 3.65 3.82
N THR A 193 -18.78 2.60 4.18
CA THR A 193 -18.59 1.26 3.63
C THR A 193 -19.93 0.68 3.17
N LEU A 194 -19.87 -0.36 2.35
CA LEU A 194 -21.02 -1.15 1.90
C LEU A 194 -21.12 -2.46 2.69
N ARG A 195 -20.66 -2.48 3.94
CA ARG A 195 -20.75 -3.66 4.80
C ARG A 195 -22.19 -4.20 4.83
N GLY A 196 -22.32 -5.51 4.58
CA GLY A 196 -23.61 -6.19 4.49
C GLY A 196 -24.29 -6.13 3.12
N GLU A 197 -23.63 -5.60 2.08
CA GLU A 197 -24.09 -5.64 0.70
C GLU A 197 -23.09 -6.43 -0.14
N GLY A 198 -23.49 -7.63 -0.61
CA GLY A 198 -22.57 -8.56 -1.24
C GLY A 198 -21.36 -8.87 -0.33
N ARG A 199 -20.17 -8.96 -0.93
CA ARG A 199 -18.87 -9.06 -0.26
C ARG A 199 -18.11 -7.72 -0.27
N ALA A 200 -18.83 -6.59 -0.36
CA ALA A 200 -18.29 -5.23 -0.32
C ALA A 200 -17.89 -4.76 1.10
N ASN A 201 -17.29 -5.68 1.86
CA ASN A 201 -16.39 -5.46 2.99
C ASN A 201 -15.05 -6.17 2.75
N SER A 202 -14.72 -6.33 1.47
CA SER A 202 -13.39 -6.64 0.95
C SER A 202 -12.66 -5.32 0.66
N HIS A 203 -11.35 -5.41 0.38
CA HIS A 203 -10.53 -4.27 -0.02
C HIS A 203 -10.63 -3.09 0.93
N MET A 204 -10.43 -3.36 2.22
CA MET A 204 -10.47 -2.29 3.23
C MET A 204 -9.17 -1.51 3.29
N ALA A 205 -8.09 -2.02 2.67
CA ALA A 205 -6.72 -1.53 2.79
C ALA A 205 -6.35 -1.28 4.26
N GLY A 206 -5.86 -0.08 4.57
CA GLY A 206 -5.88 0.47 5.91
C GLY A 206 -4.54 0.93 6.47
N SER A 207 -3.47 0.86 5.68
CA SER A 207 -2.15 1.35 6.10
C SER A 207 -2.14 2.87 6.26
N LEU A 208 -1.38 3.35 7.24
CA LEU A 208 -1.25 4.75 7.63
C LEU A 208 0.22 5.15 7.63
N ALA A 209 0.55 6.34 7.14
CA ALA A 209 1.92 6.84 7.15
C ALA A 209 1.97 8.36 7.35
N PHE A 210 2.97 8.84 8.07
CA PHE A 210 3.26 10.28 8.15
C PHE A 210 4.33 10.67 7.14
N ASP A 211 4.21 11.87 6.56
CA ASP A 211 5.38 12.53 5.97
C ASP A 211 6.16 13.35 7.00
N LYS A 212 7.32 13.85 6.56
CA LYS A 212 8.20 14.72 7.34
C LYS A 212 7.58 16.06 7.74
N ASP A 213 6.48 16.47 7.11
CA ASP A 213 5.80 17.74 7.35
C ASP A 213 4.59 17.57 8.29
N GLY A 214 4.39 16.37 8.83
CA GLY A 214 3.32 16.06 9.77
C GLY A 214 1.95 15.81 9.12
N ASN A 215 1.90 15.58 7.81
CA ASN A 215 0.67 15.13 7.16
C ASN A 215 0.52 13.61 7.32
N LEU A 216 -0.69 13.19 7.65
CA LEU A 216 -1.10 11.80 7.75
C LEU A 216 -1.73 11.35 6.44
N TYR A 217 -1.12 10.33 5.83
CA TYR A 217 -1.69 9.56 4.74
C TYR A 217 -2.50 8.39 5.29
N ALA A 218 -3.68 8.16 4.73
CA ALA A 218 -4.52 7.01 5.02
C ALA A 218 -4.94 6.31 3.72
N ALA A 219 -4.58 5.03 3.60
CA ALA A 219 -4.96 4.21 2.46
C ALA A 219 -6.34 3.58 2.69
N THR A 220 -7.26 3.79 1.74
CA THR A 220 -8.61 3.25 1.76
C THR A 220 -8.86 2.50 0.46
N GLY A 221 -9.22 1.22 0.54
CA GLY A 221 -9.56 0.47 -0.67
C GLY A 221 -10.95 0.83 -1.19
N ASP A 222 -11.25 0.35 -2.39
CA ASP A 222 -12.46 0.67 -3.15
C ASP A 222 -13.73 0.20 -2.44
N ASN A 223 -13.60 -0.77 -1.55
CA ASN A 223 -14.71 -1.36 -0.80
C ASN A 223 -15.82 -1.85 -1.75
N THR A 224 -15.41 -2.45 -2.86
CA THR A 224 -16.27 -3.06 -3.89
C THR A 224 -16.13 -4.59 -3.83
N ASP A 225 -17.19 -5.32 -4.17
CA ASP A 225 -17.19 -6.78 -4.27
C ASP A 225 -16.47 -7.21 -5.56
N PRO A 226 -15.34 -7.96 -5.47
CA PRO A 226 -14.56 -8.36 -6.63
C PRO A 226 -15.02 -9.66 -7.29
N PHE A 227 -16.01 -10.36 -6.74
CA PHE A 227 -16.29 -11.75 -7.10
C PHE A 227 -17.33 -11.90 -8.21
N ALA A 228 -18.04 -10.84 -8.58
CA ALA A 228 -18.98 -10.85 -9.70
C ALA A 228 -18.37 -10.44 -11.04
N SER A 229 -17.10 -10.01 -11.06
CA SER A 229 -16.42 -9.55 -12.28
C SER A 229 -15.51 -10.60 -12.91
N ASP A 230 -15.60 -11.88 -12.52
CA ASP A 230 -14.75 -12.98 -13.01
C ASP A 230 -13.23 -12.70 -12.95
N GLY A 231 -12.81 -11.93 -11.94
CA GLY A 231 -11.41 -11.52 -11.78
C GLY A 231 -10.99 -10.29 -12.59
N PHE A 232 -11.89 -9.63 -13.33
CA PHE A 232 -11.64 -8.34 -13.99
C PHE A 232 -12.18 -7.16 -13.16
N THR A 233 -12.23 -5.97 -13.76
CA THR A 233 -12.76 -4.79 -13.10
C THR A 233 -14.27 -4.89 -12.81
N PRO A 234 -14.73 -4.55 -11.59
CA PRO A 234 -16.15 -4.47 -11.25
C PRO A 234 -16.67 -3.06 -11.57
N ILE A 235 -17.40 -2.90 -12.68
CA ILE A 235 -17.95 -1.62 -13.18
C ILE A 235 -19.44 -1.74 -13.53
N ASP A 236 -20.18 -2.54 -12.77
CA ASP A 236 -21.58 -2.89 -13.06
C ASP A 236 -22.55 -1.79 -12.62
N GLU A 237 -23.00 -0.97 -13.60
CA GLU A 237 -23.93 0.14 -13.40
C GLU A 237 -25.41 -0.29 -13.24
N GLY A 238 -25.68 -1.59 -13.22
CA GLY A 238 -27.02 -2.16 -13.14
C GLY A 238 -27.80 -1.74 -11.88
N GLU A 239 -29.13 -1.74 -11.98
CA GLU A 239 -29.98 -1.41 -10.84
C GLU A 239 -29.74 -2.38 -9.67
N GLY A 240 -29.44 -1.84 -8.48
CA GLY A 240 -29.12 -2.66 -7.29
C GLY A 240 -27.71 -3.24 -7.27
N ARG A 241 -26.85 -2.88 -8.24
CA ARG A 241 -25.49 -3.44 -8.39
C ARG A 241 -24.36 -2.56 -7.87
N ARG A 242 -24.70 -1.50 -7.13
CA ARG A 242 -23.73 -0.55 -6.53
C ARG A 242 -22.56 -1.22 -5.77
N ALA A 243 -22.78 -2.36 -5.11
CA ALA A 243 -21.69 -3.05 -4.39
C ALA A 243 -20.66 -3.72 -5.32
N TRP A 244 -20.93 -3.79 -6.62
CA TRP A 244 -20.10 -4.37 -7.69
C TRP A 244 -19.68 -3.31 -8.73
N ASP A 245 -19.77 -2.04 -8.35
CA ASP A 245 -19.32 -0.92 -9.15
C ASP A 245 -18.20 -0.19 -8.40
N ALA A 246 -16.98 -0.22 -8.91
CA ALA A 246 -15.85 0.53 -8.38
C ALA A 246 -15.79 1.96 -8.94
N GLN A 247 -16.61 2.29 -9.94
CA GLN A 247 -16.67 3.65 -10.50
C GLN A 247 -17.26 4.61 -9.46
N MET A 248 -18.29 4.18 -8.73
CA MET A 248 -18.89 4.96 -7.64
C MET A 248 -17.97 5.18 -6.44
N THR A 249 -16.87 4.41 -6.34
CA THR A 249 -15.91 4.46 -5.24
C THR A 249 -14.56 4.99 -5.72
N ALA A 250 -13.67 4.12 -6.21
CA ALA A 250 -12.31 4.44 -6.64
C ALA A 250 -12.28 5.51 -7.73
N GLY A 251 -13.17 5.40 -8.73
CA GLY A 251 -13.32 6.36 -9.83
C GLY A 251 -14.04 7.66 -9.46
N ASN A 252 -14.66 7.73 -8.28
CA ASN A 252 -15.48 8.87 -7.87
C ASN A 252 -14.67 9.88 -7.05
N SER A 253 -14.59 11.12 -7.55
CA SER A 253 -13.91 12.24 -6.87
C SER A 253 -14.62 12.71 -5.60
N ASN A 254 -15.91 12.39 -5.44
CA ASN A 254 -16.71 12.76 -4.28
C ASN A 254 -16.85 11.64 -3.23
N ASP A 255 -16.05 10.58 -3.35
CA ASP A 255 -16.01 9.45 -2.41
C ASP A 255 -14.61 9.29 -1.82
N LEU A 256 -14.52 8.74 -0.60
CA LEU A 256 -13.26 8.55 0.10
C LEU A 256 -12.73 7.11 0.01
N ARG A 257 -13.42 6.20 -0.68
CA ARG A 257 -12.99 4.82 -0.94
C ARG A 257 -12.18 4.72 -2.23
N GLY A 258 -11.22 3.80 -2.24
CA GLY A 258 -10.28 3.62 -3.34
C GLY A 258 -9.35 4.82 -3.52
N LYS A 259 -8.82 5.34 -2.41
CA LYS A 259 -8.03 6.57 -2.33
C LYS A 259 -6.80 6.40 -1.45
N ILE A 260 -5.82 7.28 -1.65
CA ILE A 260 -4.96 7.73 -0.56
C ILE A 260 -5.46 9.11 -0.12
N LEU A 261 -5.86 9.20 1.15
CA LEU A 261 -6.29 10.42 1.78
C LEU A 261 -5.09 11.09 2.47
N ARG A 262 -5.01 12.41 2.45
CA ARG A 262 -3.95 13.18 3.12
C ARG A 262 -4.55 14.35 3.90
N ILE A 263 -4.31 14.35 5.20
CA ILE A 263 -4.78 15.39 6.13
C ILE A 263 -3.63 15.82 7.07
N THR A 264 -3.74 16.99 7.69
CA THR A 264 -2.84 17.40 8.78
C THR A 264 -3.62 17.38 10.09
N PRO A 265 -3.43 16.36 10.96
CA PRO A 265 -4.06 16.32 12.28
C PRO A 265 -3.72 17.56 13.12
N LYS A 266 -4.63 17.96 14.00
CA LYS A 266 -4.45 19.06 14.95
C LYS A 266 -4.56 18.58 16.40
N ASP A 267 -3.96 19.34 17.31
CA ASP A 267 -3.88 18.99 18.73
C ASP A 267 -5.26 18.84 19.39
N ASP A 268 -6.21 19.68 18.99
CA ASP A 268 -7.60 19.66 19.47
C ASP A 268 -8.41 18.43 19.02
N GLY A 269 -7.83 17.61 18.14
CA GLY A 269 -8.47 16.42 17.58
C GLY A 269 -9.25 16.69 16.29
N THR A 270 -9.10 17.86 15.69
CA THR A 270 -9.55 18.16 14.33
C THR A 270 -8.44 17.90 13.31
N TYR A 271 -8.68 18.25 12.05
CA TYR A 271 -7.66 18.22 11.00
C TYR A 271 -7.82 19.41 10.05
N SER A 272 -6.75 19.74 9.33
CA SER A 272 -6.81 20.59 8.14
C SER A 272 -6.48 19.79 6.88
N VAL A 273 -6.95 20.24 5.73
CA VAL A 273 -6.51 19.70 4.44
C VAL A 273 -5.25 20.47 3.99
N PRO A 274 -4.10 19.79 3.78
CA PRO A 274 -2.90 20.46 3.30
C PRO A 274 -3.00 20.83 1.82
N GLU A 275 -2.22 21.83 1.41
CA GLU A 275 -2.07 22.17 -0.01
C GLU A 275 -1.40 21.03 -0.79
N GLY A 276 -1.69 20.97 -2.09
CA GLY A 276 -1.16 19.94 -3.00
C GLY A 276 -1.93 18.62 -2.96
N ASN A 277 -3.10 18.56 -2.31
CA ASN A 277 -4.08 17.51 -2.56
C ASN A 277 -4.73 17.68 -3.94
N LEU A 278 -5.30 16.59 -4.47
CA LEU A 278 -5.80 16.51 -5.84
C LEU A 278 -6.90 17.54 -6.13
N PHE A 279 -7.73 17.84 -5.13
CA PHE A 279 -8.83 18.78 -5.25
C PHE A 279 -8.72 19.90 -4.22
N ALA A 280 -8.87 21.15 -4.68
CA ALA A 280 -8.87 22.30 -3.79
C ALA A 280 -10.15 22.32 -2.91
N PRO A 281 -10.06 22.75 -1.64
CA PRO A 281 -11.25 22.93 -0.80
C PRO A 281 -12.34 23.78 -1.46
N GLY A 282 -13.58 23.30 -1.40
CA GLY A 282 -14.75 23.96 -2.01
C GLY A 282 -14.99 23.62 -3.48
N THR A 283 -14.15 22.79 -4.10
CA THR A 283 -14.40 22.30 -5.47
C THR A 283 -15.64 21.40 -5.50
N GLU A 284 -16.61 21.73 -6.36
CA GLU A 284 -17.90 21.03 -6.44
C GLU A 284 -17.71 19.54 -6.75
N LYS A 285 -18.47 18.66 -6.07
CA LYS A 285 -18.44 17.19 -6.27
C LYS A 285 -17.04 16.56 -6.11
N THR A 286 -16.26 17.10 -5.18
CA THR A 286 -14.96 16.54 -4.83
C THR A 286 -14.75 16.49 -3.32
N ARG A 287 -13.83 15.63 -2.90
CA ARG A 287 -13.34 15.57 -1.53
C ARG A 287 -11.93 16.12 -1.46
N PRO A 288 -11.69 17.24 -0.76
CA PRO A 288 -10.37 17.86 -0.70
C PRO A 288 -9.35 17.01 0.07
N GLU A 289 -9.78 16.01 0.85
CA GLU A 289 -8.91 15.07 1.54
C GLU A 289 -8.17 14.11 0.59
N ILE A 290 -8.58 14.00 -0.68
CA ILE A 290 -7.99 13.09 -1.66
C ILE A 290 -6.62 13.60 -2.12
N TYR A 291 -5.57 12.83 -1.86
CA TYR A 291 -4.24 13.04 -2.45
C TYR A 291 -4.05 12.19 -3.70
N ALA A 292 -4.43 10.93 -3.64
CA ALA A 292 -4.45 10.03 -4.79
C ALA A 292 -5.80 9.35 -4.91
N MET A 293 -6.31 9.21 -6.13
CA MET A 293 -7.52 8.44 -6.42
C MET A 293 -7.26 7.35 -7.45
N GLY A 294 -8.27 6.51 -7.68
CA GLY A 294 -8.17 5.38 -8.58
C GLY A 294 -7.27 4.28 -8.04
N MET A 295 -7.47 3.94 -6.77
CA MET A 295 -6.80 2.82 -6.09
C MET A 295 -7.81 1.68 -5.88
N ARG A 296 -7.35 0.43 -5.97
CA ARG A 296 -8.21 -0.76 -5.71
C ARG A 296 -8.15 -1.16 -4.25
N ASN A 297 -7.01 -1.63 -3.79
CA ASN A 297 -6.74 -2.06 -2.43
C ASN A 297 -5.27 -1.71 -2.06
N PRO A 298 -4.97 -0.42 -1.82
CA PRO A 298 -3.63 0.07 -1.49
C PRO A 298 -3.21 -0.41 -0.09
N PHE A 299 -2.79 -1.66 -0.01
CA PHE A 299 -2.73 -2.42 1.24
C PHE A 299 -1.60 -1.96 2.16
N ARG A 300 -0.48 -1.50 1.59
CA ARG A 300 0.64 -0.92 2.34
C ARG A 300 1.09 0.38 1.73
N ILE A 301 1.34 1.36 2.59
CA ILE A 301 1.96 2.62 2.21
C ILE A 301 3.12 2.95 3.13
N THR A 302 4.08 3.71 2.61
CA THR A 302 5.13 4.35 3.42
C THR A 302 5.60 5.61 2.72
N THR A 303 6.29 6.48 3.45
CA THR A 303 6.93 7.67 2.89
C THR A 303 8.43 7.41 2.77
N ASP A 304 9.02 7.78 1.64
CA ASP A 304 10.47 7.80 1.49
C ASP A 304 11.03 8.98 2.32
N PRO A 305 11.84 8.73 3.36
CA PRO A 305 12.34 9.79 4.22
C PRO A 305 13.33 10.73 3.49
N ILE A 306 13.88 10.33 2.34
CA ILE A 306 14.84 11.14 1.58
C ILE A 306 14.10 12.03 0.58
N SER A 307 13.30 11.44 -0.31
CA SER A 307 12.63 12.21 -1.36
C SER A 307 11.26 12.77 -0.95
N GLY A 308 10.67 12.28 0.14
CA GLY A 308 9.30 12.61 0.55
C GLY A 308 8.22 11.94 -0.31
N ALA A 309 8.60 11.11 -1.30
CA ALA A 309 7.64 10.41 -2.13
C ALA A 309 6.82 9.40 -1.31
N LEU A 310 5.55 9.27 -1.64
CA LEU A 310 4.70 8.23 -1.09
C LEU A 310 4.89 6.94 -1.91
N MET A 311 5.21 5.84 -1.25
CA MET A 311 5.31 4.52 -1.86
C MET A 311 4.03 3.74 -1.54
N VAL A 312 3.35 3.21 -2.55
CA VAL A 312 2.06 2.53 -2.42
C VAL A 312 2.14 1.16 -3.07
N ALA A 313 1.78 0.11 -2.33
CA ALA A 313 1.56 -1.23 -2.87
C ALA A 313 0.05 -1.47 -2.99
N ASP A 314 -0.46 -1.52 -4.22
CA ASP A 314 -1.88 -1.68 -4.54
C ASP A 314 -2.17 -3.03 -5.21
N TYR A 315 -3.09 -3.79 -4.62
CA TYR A 315 -3.51 -5.08 -5.16
C TYR A 315 -4.53 -4.90 -6.29
N GLY A 316 -4.15 -5.29 -7.50
CA GLY A 316 -5.03 -5.38 -8.65
C GLY A 316 -5.98 -6.58 -8.65
N PRO A 317 -6.74 -6.77 -9.74
CA PRO A 317 -7.75 -7.81 -9.85
C PRO A 317 -7.13 -9.21 -10.15
N ASP A 318 -7.94 -10.27 -10.12
CA ASP A 318 -7.46 -11.67 -10.05
C ASP A 318 -7.41 -12.41 -11.41
N ALA A 319 -7.72 -11.73 -12.52
CA ALA A 319 -7.71 -12.32 -13.86
C ALA A 319 -6.31 -12.89 -14.17
N ARG A 320 -6.24 -14.16 -14.58
CA ARG A 320 -4.95 -14.82 -14.85
C ARG A 320 -4.39 -14.55 -16.25
N GLU A 321 -5.27 -14.17 -17.17
CA GLU A 321 -4.98 -13.91 -18.57
C GLU A 321 -5.86 -12.77 -19.07
N ALA A 322 -5.36 -12.00 -20.03
CA ALA A 322 -6.14 -10.99 -20.71
C ALA A 322 -7.27 -11.65 -21.53
N LYS A 323 -8.39 -10.95 -21.65
CA LYS A 323 -9.51 -11.34 -22.52
C LYS A 323 -9.93 -10.16 -23.38
N ALA A 324 -10.03 -10.39 -24.68
CA ALA A 324 -10.31 -9.33 -25.66
C ALA A 324 -11.64 -8.59 -25.40
N ASP A 325 -12.61 -9.25 -24.77
CA ASP A 325 -13.92 -8.72 -24.42
C ASP A 325 -14.03 -8.20 -22.98
N ARG A 326 -13.00 -8.37 -22.13
CA ARG A 326 -13.00 -7.90 -20.73
C ARG A 326 -11.89 -6.90 -20.40
N GLY A 327 -10.67 -7.13 -20.88
CA GLY A 327 -9.50 -6.30 -20.56
C GLY A 327 -8.24 -7.10 -20.22
N PRO A 328 -7.22 -6.45 -19.64
CA PRO A 328 -5.94 -7.06 -19.30
C PRO A 328 -6.03 -8.11 -18.18
N GLU A 329 -4.98 -8.93 -18.07
CA GLU A 329 -4.73 -9.76 -16.89
C GLU A 329 -4.54 -8.90 -15.63
N GLY A 330 -4.78 -9.52 -14.47
CA GLY A 330 -4.57 -8.92 -13.16
C GLY A 330 -3.14 -8.46 -12.96
N THR A 331 -2.97 -7.18 -12.63
CA THR A 331 -1.67 -6.55 -12.36
C THR A 331 -1.69 -5.94 -10.96
N VAL A 332 -0.75 -6.36 -10.10
CA VAL A 332 -0.48 -5.71 -8.81
C VAL A 332 0.54 -4.60 -9.03
N GLU A 333 0.34 -3.45 -8.39
CA GLU A 333 1.11 -2.24 -8.65
C GLU A 333 1.91 -1.82 -7.43
N TYR A 334 3.13 -1.35 -7.68
CA TYR A 334 3.94 -0.64 -6.70
C TYR A 334 4.31 0.73 -7.25
N THR A 335 3.72 1.76 -6.67
CA THR A 335 3.73 3.12 -7.24
C THR A 335 4.49 4.07 -6.34
N ARG A 336 5.40 4.83 -6.95
CA ARG A 336 6.06 5.98 -6.31
C ARG A 336 5.32 7.26 -6.68
N ILE A 337 4.60 7.82 -5.74
CA ILE A 337 3.75 9.00 -5.90
C ILE A 337 4.47 10.24 -5.38
N THR A 338 4.90 11.12 -6.29
CA THR A 338 5.54 12.41 -5.96
C THR A 338 4.59 13.59 -6.04
N GLU A 339 3.42 13.42 -6.65
CA GLU A 339 2.38 14.45 -6.78
C GLU A 339 1.00 13.81 -6.73
N ALA A 340 -0.01 14.61 -6.38
CA ALA A 340 -1.39 14.17 -6.36
C ALA A 340 -1.87 13.77 -7.76
N GLY A 341 -2.70 12.72 -7.86
CA GLY A 341 -3.13 12.21 -9.17
C GLY A 341 -4.24 11.17 -9.12
N ASN A 342 -4.74 10.82 -10.30
CA ASN A 342 -5.62 9.67 -10.53
C ASN A 342 -4.79 8.53 -11.13
N PHE A 343 -4.85 7.36 -10.51
CA PHE A 343 -4.04 6.18 -10.82
C PHE A 343 -4.80 5.10 -11.58
N GLY A 344 -6.00 5.41 -12.07
CA GLY A 344 -6.62 4.68 -13.18
C GLY A 344 -7.68 3.66 -12.79
N TRP A 345 -7.57 2.98 -11.64
CA TRP A 345 -8.62 2.03 -11.22
C TRP A 345 -9.97 2.75 -11.04
N PRO A 346 -11.10 2.20 -11.53
CA PRO A 346 -11.28 0.86 -12.10
C PRO A 346 -11.16 0.77 -13.63
N TYR A 347 -10.78 1.85 -14.32
CA TYR A 347 -10.81 1.93 -15.78
C TYR A 347 -9.56 1.35 -16.45
N CYS A 348 -8.40 1.48 -15.82
CA CYS A 348 -7.15 0.94 -16.33
C CYS A 348 -6.23 0.48 -15.19
N ILE A 349 -5.23 -0.32 -15.56
CA ILE A 349 -4.13 -0.79 -14.70
C ILE A 349 -2.80 -0.71 -15.43
N GLY A 350 -1.69 -0.71 -14.69
CA GLY A 350 -0.33 -0.71 -15.23
C GLY A 350 -0.05 0.57 -16.03
N ASP A 351 0.47 0.39 -17.24
CA ASP A 351 0.75 1.51 -18.18
C ASP A 351 -0.53 2.00 -18.87
N ASN A 352 -1.54 2.35 -18.07
CA ASN A 352 -2.87 2.77 -18.51
C ASN A 352 -3.56 1.79 -19.48
N THR A 353 -3.34 0.48 -19.32
CA THR A 353 -4.02 -0.53 -20.11
C THR A 353 -5.50 -0.58 -19.71
N PRO A 354 -6.44 -0.28 -20.62
CA PRO A 354 -7.84 -0.11 -20.27
C PRO A 354 -8.56 -1.46 -20.14
N PHE A 355 -9.55 -1.51 -19.25
CA PHE A 355 -10.61 -2.52 -19.30
C PHE A 355 -11.68 -2.13 -20.31
N ASN A 356 -12.41 -3.12 -20.81
CA ASN A 356 -13.62 -2.86 -21.58
C ASN A 356 -14.78 -2.59 -20.64
N ASP A 357 -15.69 -1.72 -21.08
CA ASP A 357 -16.99 -1.57 -20.45
C ASP A 357 -17.76 -2.90 -20.46
N TYR A 358 -18.31 -3.29 -19.30
CA TYR A 358 -18.91 -4.60 -19.09
C TYR A 358 -19.88 -4.58 -17.89
N ASP A 359 -21.15 -4.91 -18.13
CA ASP A 359 -22.23 -5.02 -17.15
C ASP A 359 -22.66 -6.47 -16.85
#